data_AF-A0A2U1KTC0-F1
#
_entry.id   AF-A0A2U1KTC0-F1
#
_cell.length_a   1.000
_cell.length_b   1.000
_cell.length_c   1.000
_cell.angle_alpha   90.00
_cell.angle_beta   90.00
_cell.angle_gamma   90.00
#
_symmetry.space_group_name_H-M   'P 1'
#
loop_
_entity.id
_entity.type
_entity.pdbx_description
1 polymer ?
#
loop_
_entity_poly.entity_id
_entity_poly.type
_entity_poly.pdbx_seq_one_letter_code
_entity_poly.pdbx_strand_id
1 'polypeptide(L)'
;MIICYVCNQLEHRLNECPNPKVIEAKQLKTVKEEKVEVPKPKAHVYQMNVEEAKSIPDVVTGIILVNSLLARVLYDSGASLSFVSYSFNEKLSTLLNKLPKPLEVEIADSKVVVVSNVYRYVEIEIDDSVFKIDLVPIMLGKFDMLLALIGSISIMSPSV
;
A
#
# COMPACT_ATOMS: atom_id res chain seq x y z
N MET A 1 6.38 -22.75 -7.56
CA MET A 1 4.97 -22.66 -7.13
C MET A 1 4.29 -21.62 -8.00
N ILE A 2 3.24 -21.99 -8.75
CA ILE A 2 2.53 -21.09 -9.67
C ILE A 2 1.15 -20.82 -9.07
N ILE A 3 0.71 -19.57 -9.03
CA ILE A 3 -0.60 -19.19 -8.49
C ILE A 3 -1.43 -18.51 -9.59
N CYS A 4 -2.72 -18.86 -9.66
CA CYS A 4 -3.64 -18.28 -10.62
C CYS A 4 -4.27 -17.00 -10.06
N TYR A 5 -4.07 -15.88 -10.74
CA TYR A 5 -4.57 -14.56 -10.34
C TYR A 5 -6.08 -14.34 -10.58
N VAL A 6 -6.78 -15.34 -11.14
CA VAL A 6 -8.25 -15.29 -11.33
C VAL A 6 -9.01 -16.08 -10.27
N CYS A 7 -8.47 -17.21 -9.81
CA CYS A 7 -9.15 -18.10 -8.85
C CYS A 7 -8.37 -18.34 -7.55
N ASN A 8 -7.17 -17.77 -7.43
CA ASN A 8 -6.26 -17.92 -6.28
C ASN A 8 -5.87 -19.37 -5.94
N GLN A 9 -6.00 -20.29 -6.89
CA GLN A 9 -5.50 -21.66 -6.73
C GLN A 9 -4.03 -21.76 -7.13
N LEU A 10 -3.33 -22.65 -6.45
CA LEU A 10 -1.99 -23.06 -6.84
C LEU A 10 -2.09 -23.99 -8.06
N GLU A 11 -0.99 -24.10 -8.83
CA GLU A 11 -0.74 -25.04 -9.94
C GLU A 11 -0.91 -24.55 -11.38
N HIS A 12 -1.59 -23.43 -11.65
CA HIS A 12 -1.76 -22.93 -13.03
C HIS A 12 -1.65 -21.41 -13.16
N ARG A 13 -1.28 -20.91 -14.35
CA ARG A 13 -1.22 -19.47 -14.65
C ARG A 13 -2.58 -18.95 -15.09
N LEU A 14 -2.75 -17.63 -15.08
CA LEU A 14 -3.95 -16.92 -15.54
C LEU A 14 -4.52 -17.49 -16.87
N ASN A 15 -3.64 -17.75 -17.83
CA ASN A 15 -4.01 -18.16 -19.19
C ASN A 15 -4.43 -19.64 -19.30
N GLU A 16 -4.21 -20.42 -18.24
CA GLU A 16 -4.51 -21.85 -18.15
C GLU A 16 -5.62 -22.11 -17.11
N CYS A 17 -6.32 -21.05 -16.69
CA CYS A 17 -7.37 -21.14 -15.68
C CYS A 17 -8.58 -21.90 -16.24
N PRO A 18 -8.98 -23.04 -15.64
CA PRO A 18 -10.11 -23.84 -16.10
C PRO A 18 -11.48 -23.16 -15.88
N ASN A 19 -11.50 -22.02 -15.17
CA ASN A 19 -12.71 -21.22 -14.97
C ASN A 19 -12.42 -19.72 -15.25
N PRO A 20 -12.30 -19.32 -16.53
CA PRO A 20 -12.09 -17.92 -16.87
C PRO A 20 -13.41 -17.16 -16.63
N LYS A 21 -13.44 -16.28 -15.63
CA LYS A 21 -14.56 -15.35 -15.45
C LYS A 21 -14.52 -14.33 -16.59
N VAL A 22 -15.36 -14.54 -17.60
CA VAL A 22 -15.59 -13.59 -18.69
C VAL A 22 -16.25 -12.35 -18.10
N ILE A 23 -15.55 -11.21 -18.10
CA ILE A 23 -16.18 -9.91 -17.84
C ILE A 23 -16.17 -9.15 -19.17
N GLU A 24 -17.33 -9.18 -19.84
CA GLU A 24 -17.61 -8.43 -21.05
C GLU A 24 -17.67 -6.92 -20.77
N ALA A 25 -17.12 -6.13 -21.69
CA ALA A 25 -17.11 -4.67 -21.67
C ALA A 25 -18.49 -4.07 -22.02
N LYS A 26 -18.92 -3.01 -21.30
CA LYS A 26 -19.86 -2.01 -21.84
C LYS A 26 -19.54 -0.58 -21.38
N GLN A 27 -19.46 0.31 -22.37
CA GLN A 27 -19.47 1.78 -22.26
C GLN A 27 -20.89 2.28 -21.92
N LEU A 28 -21.04 3.41 -21.20
CA LEU A 28 -21.96 4.56 -21.49
C LEU A 28 -22.28 5.46 -20.27
N LYS A 29 -21.85 6.73 -20.37
CA LYS A 29 -22.58 8.03 -20.17
C LYS A 29 -23.35 8.39 -18.85
N THR A 30 -22.83 9.45 -18.20
CA THR A 30 -23.44 10.70 -17.67
C THR A 30 -24.74 10.75 -16.82
N VAL A 31 -24.55 11.30 -15.60
CA VAL A 31 -25.25 12.43 -14.90
C VAL A 31 -26.32 12.16 -13.81
N LYS A 32 -25.95 12.65 -12.61
CA LYS A 32 -26.69 13.19 -11.42
C LYS A 32 -27.65 12.31 -10.61
N GLU A 33 -27.37 12.17 -9.32
CA GLU A 33 -28.04 12.90 -8.23
C GLU A 33 -27.33 12.71 -6.88
N GLU A 34 -27.28 13.77 -6.07
CA GLU A 34 -26.68 13.84 -4.73
C GLU A 34 -27.48 13.05 -3.68
N LYS A 35 -26.77 12.34 -2.79
CA LYS A 35 -27.12 12.35 -1.36
C LYS A 35 -25.88 12.05 -0.50
N VAL A 36 -25.68 12.92 0.48
CA VAL A 36 -24.54 13.00 1.41
C VAL A 36 -24.49 11.76 2.32
N GLU A 37 -23.38 11.02 2.30
CA GLU A 37 -23.03 10.02 3.32
C GLU A 37 -21.52 10.01 3.60
N VAL A 38 -21.18 10.39 4.84
CA VAL A 38 -19.97 10.13 5.66
C VAL A 38 -18.61 10.04 4.93
N PRO A 39 -17.62 10.90 5.24
CA PRO A 39 -16.32 10.86 4.57
C PRO A 39 -15.60 9.54 4.91
N LYS A 40 -15.58 8.61 3.95
CA LYS A 40 -14.64 7.48 3.96
C LYS A 40 -13.22 8.06 3.80
N PRO A 41 -12.25 7.69 4.66
CA PRO A 41 -10.88 8.15 4.50
C PRO A 41 -10.33 7.57 3.19
N LYS A 42 -10.05 8.44 2.22
CA LYS A 42 -9.34 8.10 0.99
C LYS A 42 -7.86 8.37 1.23
N ALA A 43 -7.06 7.31 1.24
CA ALA A 43 -5.61 7.42 1.26
C ALA A 43 -5.11 7.48 -0.18
N HIS A 44 -4.53 8.61 -0.58
CA HIS A 44 -3.87 8.77 -1.87
C HIS A 44 -2.40 8.37 -1.74
N VAL A 45 -1.86 7.63 -2.72
CA VAL A 45 -0.43 7.31 -2.81
C VAL A 45 0.05 7.58 -4.23
N TYR A 46 1.03 8.49 -4.37
CA TYR A 46 1.67 8.79 -5.63
C TYR A 46 2.96 7.97 -5.82
N GLN A 47 3.12 7.33 -6.98
CA GLN A 47 4.36 6.65 -7.37
C GLN A 47 5.19 7.63 -8.20
N MET A 48 6.34 8.07 -7.68
CA MET A 48 7.23 9.02 -8.37
C MET A 48 8.59 8.42 -8.72
N ASN A 49 9.07 8.78 -9.90
CA ASN A 49 10.41 8.49 -10.42
C ASN A 49 11.46 9.29 -9.63
N VAL A 50 12.75 8.91 -9.62
CA VAL A 50 13.79 9.70 -8.89
C VAL A 50 13.94 11.11 -9.45
N GLU A 51 13.72 11.24 -10.76
CA GLU A 51 13.75 12.52 -11.45
C GLU A 51 12.49 13.37 -11.20
N GLU A 52 11.32 12.75 -11.09
CA GLU A 52 10.04 13.46 -10.83
C GLU A 52 9.90 13.91 -9.37
N ALA A 53 10.48 13.17 -8.42
CA ALA A 53 10.50 13.53 -7.00
C ALA A 53 11.23 14.87 -6.73
N LYS A 54 12.12 15.31 -7.63
CA LYS A 54 12.78 16.63 -7.52
C LYS A 54 11.87 17.80 -7.92
N SER A 55 10.73 17.53 -8.56
CA SER A 55 9.84 18.56 -9.13
C SER A 55 8.56 18.79 -8.33
N ILE A 56 8.31 17.99 -7.29
CA ILE A 56 7.15 18.14 -6.41
C ILE A 56 7.66 18.57 -5.03
N PRO A 57 7.33 19.80 -4.58
CA PRO A 57 7.94 20.41 -3.40
C PRO A 57 7.57 19.73 -2.07
N ASP A 58 6.62 18.79 -2.07
CA ASP A 58 6.07 18.15 -0.86
C ASP A 58 6.54 16.70 -0.62
N VAL A 59 7.47 16.17 -1.41
CA VAL A 59 7.87 14.76 -1.33
C VAL A 59 9.26 14.61 -0.76
N VAL A 60 9.34 14.21 0.51
CA VAL A 60 10.60 13.89 1.19
C VAL A 60 10.88 12.40 1.01
N THR A 61 12.14 12.04 0.73
CA THR A 61 12.60 10.64 0.65
C THR A 61 13.74 10.41 1.62
N GLY A 62 13.85 9.21 2.19
CA GLY A 62 14.93 8.86 3.11
C GLY A 62 15.25 7.37 3.14
N ILE A 63 16.21 7.00 3.98
CA ILE A 63 16.54 5.62 4.30
C ILE A 63 16.38 5.46 5.80
N ILE A 64 15.61 4.46 6.24
CA ILE A 64 15.41 4.14 7.65
C ILE A 64 15.56 2.65 7.90
N LEU A 65 15.62 2.24 9.17
CA LEU A 65 15.53 0.84 9.56
C LEU A 65 14.07 0.42 9.76
N VAL A 66 13.70 -0.71 9.18
CA VAL A 66 12.40 -1.38 9.33
C VAL A 66 12.68 -2.82 9.76
N ASN A 67 12.35 -3.19 10.99
CA ASN A 67 12.79 -4.44 11.64
C ASN A 67 14.31 -4.67 11.45
N SER A 68 15.12 -3.65 11.71
CA SER A 68 16.59 -3.67 11.50
C SER A 68 17.06 -3.81 10.05
N LEU A 69 16.19 -3.64 9.05
CA LEU A 69 16.54 -3.68 7.63
C LEU A 69 16.47 -2.29 7.01
N LEU A 70 17.48 -1.92 6.24
CA LEU A 70 17.48 -0.66 5.50
C LEU A 70 16.39 -0.65 4.43
N ALA A 71 15.50 0.34 4.49
CA ALA A 71 14.41 0.55 3.55
C ALA A 71 14.49 1.96 2.95
N ARG A 72 14.30 2.09 1.64
CA ARG A 72 14.09 3.38 0.98
C ARG A 72 12.64 3.81 1.18
N VAL A 73 12.45 4.94 1.83
CA VAL A 73 11.14 5.43 2.26
C VAL A 73 10.72 6.66 1.46
N LEU A 74 9.44 6.68 1.11
CA LEU A 74 8.72 7.86 0.64
C LEU A 74 7.88 8.42 1.79
N TYR A 75 8.11 9.66 2.21
CA TYR A 75 7.27 10.33 3.19
C TYR A 75 6.16 11.06 2.43
N ASP A 76 4.91 10.69 2.71
CA ASP A 76 3.73 11.23 2.03
C ASP A 76 2.76 11.81 3.07
N SER A 77 2.68 13.14 3.09
CA SER A 77 1.72 13.85 3.94
C SER A 77 0.28 13.68 3.43
N GLY A 78 0.06 13.38 2.15
CA GLY A 78 -1.27 13.13 1.58
C GLY A 78 -1.81 11.72 1.84
N ALA A 79 -0.94 10.79 2.28
CA ALA A 79 -1.34 9.42 2.56
C ALA A 79 -1.99 9.29 3.95
N SER A 80 -3.06 8.48 4.04
CA SER A 80 -3.71 8.15 5.32
C SER A 80 -3.23 6.84 5.93
N LEU A 81 -2.53 6.00 5.15
CA LEU A 81 -2.03 4.70 5.55
C LEU A 81 -0.58 4.55 5.10
N SER A 82 0.19 3.77 5.86
CA SER A 82 1.55 3.40 5.50
C SER A 82 1.57 2.08 4.73
N PHE A 83 2.49 1.98 3.77
CA PHE A 83 2.53 0.89 2.81
C PHE A 83 3.92 0.30 2.69
N VAL A 84 3.98 -1.00 2.36
CA VAL A 84 5.24 -1.70 2.12
C VAL A 84 5.21 -2.39 0.76
N SER A 85 6.36 -2.41 0.09
CA SER A 85 6.48 -3.06 -1.21
C SER A 85 6.44 -4.58 -1.06
N TYR A 86 5.83 -5.28 -2.02
CA TYR A 86 5.89 -6.74 -2.07
C TYR A 86 7.33 -7.28 -2.16
N SER A 87 8.26 -6.54 -2.78
CA SER A 87 9.66 -6.94 -2.89
C SER A 87 10.45 -6.78 -1.59
N PHE A 88 10.01 -5.91 -0.68
CA PHE A 88 10.62 -5.72 0.63
C PHE A 88 10.01 -6.64 1.69
N ASN A 89 8.72 -6.97 1.55
CA ASN A 89 7.98 -7.70 2.58
C ASN A 89 8.49 -9.12 2.86
N GLU A 90 9.15 -9.77 1.89
CA GLU A 90 9.77 -11.09 2.06
C GLU A 90 10.85 -11.07 3.16
N LYS A 91 11.40 -9.89 3.47
CA LYS A 91 12.48 -9.69 4.43
C LYS A 91 11.99 -9.30 5.83
N LEU A 92 10.77 -8.77 5.96
CA LEU A 92 10.24 -8.21 7.20
C LEU A 92 10.16 -9.21 8.37
N SER A 93 10.21 -10.52 8.10
CA SER A 93 10.10 -11.58 9.11
C SER A 93 8.85 -11.45 10.03
N THR A 94 7.86 -10.67 9.58
CA THR A 94 6.62 -10.36 10.31
C THR A 94 5.47 -11.16 9.71
N LEU A 95 4.57 -11.67 10.55
CA LEU A 95 3.42 -12.42 10.06
C LEU A 95 2.43 -11.50 9.33
N LEU A 96 1.99 -11.92 8.14
CA LEU A 96 0.95 -11.21 7.41
C LEU A 96 -0.43 -11.54 8.01
N ASN A 97 -1.14 -10.53 8.50
CA ASN A 97 -2.48 -10.68 9.04
C ASN A 97 -3.55 -10.36 7.99
N LYS A 98 -4.78 -10.82 8.22
CA LYS A 98 -5.94 -10.35 7.45
C LYS A 98 -6.46 -9.04 8.02
N LEU A 99 -6.87 -8.14 7.14
CA LEU A 99 -7.64 -6.97 7.52
C LEU A 99 -9.06 -7.39 7.93
N PRO A 100 -9.72 -6.67 8.86
CA PRO A 100 -11.12 -6.94 9.22
C PRO A 100 -12.07 -6.84 8.03
N LYS A 101 -11.75 -5.95 7.08
CA LYS A 101 -12.45 -5.75 5.81
C LYS A 101 -11.43 -5.44 4.73
N PRO A 102 -11.63 -5.90 3.47
CA PRO A 102 -10.81 -5.46 2.35
C PRO A 102 -10.85 -3.94 2.20
N LEU A 103 -9.72 -3.34 1.82
CA LEU A 103 -9.58 -1.92 1.56
C LEU A 103 -9.34 -1.68 0.07
N GLU A 104 -9.98 -0.66 -0.48
CA GLU A 104 -9.66 -0.13 -1.80
C GLU A 104 -8.59 0.93 -1.63
N VAL A 105 -7.44 0.73 -2.28
CA VAL A 105 -6.30 1.64 -2.26
C VAL A 105 -6.12 2.18 -3.66
N GLU A 106 -6.23 3.50 -3.82
CA GLU A 106 -5.85 4.17 -5.06
C GLU A 106 -4.34 4.35 -5.07
N ILE A 107 -3.69 3.66 -5.99
CA ILE A 107 -2.26 3.82 -6.30
C ILE A 107 -2.12 4.72 -7.54
N ALA A 108 -0.88 5.03 -7.92
CA ALA A 108 -0.59 5.85 -9.09
C ALA A 108 -1.33 5.41 -10.36
N ASP A 109 -1.52 6.37 -11.27
CA ASP A 109 -2.32 6.25 -12.50
C ASP A 109 -3.82 6.04 -12.25
N SER A 110 -4.34 6.41 -11.06
CA SER A 110 -5.73 6.18 -10.65
C SER A 110 -6.16 4.71 -10.70
N LYS A 111 -5.20 3.79 -10.54
CA LYS A 111 -5.48 2.37 -10.41
C LYS A 111 -5.94 2.10 -8.99
N VAL A 112 -7.05 1.39 -8.86
CA VAL A 112 -7.56 0.95 -7.55
C VAL A 112 -7.22 -0.51 -7.36
N VAL A 113 -6.56 -0.83 -6.25
CA VAL A 113 -6.25 -2.21 -5.84
C VAL A 113 -7.00 -2.55 -4.56
N VAL A 114 -7.53 -3.76 -4.48
CA VAL A 114 -8.17 -4.28 -3.26
C VAL A 114 -7.15 -5.05 -2.45
N VAL A 115 -6.88 -4.60 -1.23
CA VAL A 115 -5.95 -5.24 -0.29
C VAL A 115 -6.73 -5.84 0.87
N SER A 116 -6.38 -7.06 1.25
CA SER A 116 -7.06 -7.80 2.33
C SER A 116 -6.13 -8.16 3.48
N ASN A 117 -4.89 -7.67 3.44
CA ASN A 117 -3.83 -8.06 4.35
C ASN A 117 -3.06 -6.85 4.89
N VAL A 118 -2.42 -7.03 6.04
CA VAL A 118 -1.64 -6.01 6.74
C VAL A 118 -0.55 -6.67 7.58
N TYR A 119 0.64 -6.10 7.62
CA TYR A 119 1.65 -6.40 8.62
C TYR A 119 1.42 -5.49 9.82
N ARG A 120 1.30 -6.06 11.01
CA ARG A 120 1.02 -5.29 12.23
C ARG A 120 2.25 -5.12 13.09
N TYR A 121 2.31 -3.99 13.80
CA TYR A 121 3.36 -3.70 14.78
C TYR A 121 4.79 -3.83 14.23
N VAL A 122 4.99 -3.45 12.97
CA VAL A 122 6.32 -3.41 12.34
C VAL A 122 7.11 -2.29 13.00
N GLU A 123 8.34 -2.60 13.43
CA GLU A 123 9.21 -1.62 14.06
C GLU A 123 9.94 -0.81 12.99
N ILE A 124 9.88 0.51 13.12
CA ILE A 124 10.67 1.46 12.31
C ILE A 124 11.51 2.32 13.23
N GLU A 125 12.70 2.69 12.78
CA GLU A 125 13.62 3.55 13.52
C GLU A 125 13.81 4.88 12.80
N ILE A 126 13.50 5.98 13.48
CA ILE A 126 13.68 7.35 13.00
C ILE A 126 14.37 8.13 14.12
N ASP A 127 15.51 8.74 13.82
CA ASP A 127 16.31 9.51 14.79
C ASP A 127 16.50 8.77 16.13
N ASP A 128 17.03 7.54 16.05
CA ASP A 128 17.27 6.62 17.19
C ASP A 128 16.03 6.24 18.01
N SER A 129 14.84 6.59 17.53
CA SER A 129 13.55 6.31 18.18
C SER A 129 12.79 5.23 17.43
N VAL A 130 12.30 4.23 18.18
CA VAL A 130 11.56 3.10 17.61
C VAL A 130 10.05 3.31 17.71
N PHE A 131 9.38 3.20 16.57
CA PHE A 131 7.93 3.28 16.42
C PHE A 131 7.37 1.98 15.88
N LYS A 132 6.19 1.59 16.35
CA LYS A 132 5.45 0.44 15.81
C LYS A 132 4.36 0.92 14.89
N ILE A 133 4.32 0.43 13.67
CA ILE A 133 3.32 0.84 12.68
C ILE A 133 2.70 -0.37 11.96
N ASP A 134 1.52 -0.16 11.41
CA ASP A 134 0.88 -1.12 10.52
C ASP A 134 1.24 -0.78 9.06
N LEU A 135 1.59 -1.81 8.27
CA LEU A 135 1.99 -1.68 6.87
C LEU A 135 1.09 -2.50 5.97
N VAL A 136 0.47 -1.84 5.00
CA VAL A 136 -0.35 -2.48 3.97
C VAL A 136 0.53 -2.86 2.77
N PRO A 137 0.56 -4.12 2.32
CA PRO A 137 1.39 -4.53 1.20
C PRO A 137 0.81 -4.08 -0.15
N ILE A 138 1.59 -3.35 -0.95
CA ILE A 138 1.25 -2.94 -2.32
C ILE A 138 2.47 -3.00 -3.24
N MET A 139 2.28 -2.73 -4.53
CA MET A 139 3.39 -2.50 -5.45
C MET A 139 3.87 -1.06 -5.29
N LEU A 140 5.08 -0.88 -4.75
CA LEU A 140 5.79 0.39 -4.72
C LEU A 140 6.95 0.27 -5.70
N GLY A 141 7.05 1.19 -6.68
CA GLY A 141 8.02 1.08 -7.77
C GLY A 141 9.47 0.94 -7.30
N LYS A 142 10.13 2.05 -7.00
CA LYS A 142 11.55 2.08 -6.56
C LYS A 142 11.71 2.17 -5.04
N PHE A 143 10.62 2.34 -4.30
CA PHE A 143 10.61 2.51 -2.86
C PHE A 143 10.26 1.20 -2.18
N ASP A 144 10.81 0.99 -1.01
CA ASP A 144 10.57 -0.20 -0.20
C ASP A 144 9.37 0.05 0.73
N MET A 145 9.16 1.30 1.16
CA MET A 145 8.07 1.71 2.04
C MET A 145 7.55 3.11 1.69
N LEU A 146 6.25 3.34 1.92
CA LEU A 146 5.66 4.68 1.98
C LEU A 146 5.14 4.91 3.41
N LEU A 147 5.58 6.00 4.02
CA LEU A 147 5.21 6.39 5.37
C LEU A 147 4.19 7.53 5.30
N ALA A 148 2.96 7.27 5.74
CA ALA A 148 1.94 8.30 5.90
C ALA A 148 2.24 9.17 7.12
N LEU A 149 1.97 10.48 7.02
CA LEU A 149 2.19 11.41 8.14
C LEU A 149 0.91 11.84 8.86
N ILE A 150 -0.22 11.94 8.14
CA ILE A 150 -1.48 12.46 8.72
C ILE A 150 -2.25 11.41 9.51
N GLY A 151 -2.11 10.12 9.18
CA GLY A 151 -2.77 9.01 9.88
C GLY A 151 -1.90 8.28 10.92
N SER A 152 -0.58 8.43 10.85
CA SER A 152 0.37 7.62 11.63
C SER A 152 0.73 8.22 12.99
N ILE A 153 0.40 9.49 13.24
CA ILE A 153 0.70 10.15 14.53
C ILE A 153 0.00 9.45 15.70
N SER A 154 -1.18 8.84 15.49
CA SER A 154 -1.87 8.06 16.52
C SER A 154 -1.32 6.65 16.74
N ILE A 155 -0.42 6.16 15.87
CA ILE A 155 0.19 4.81 15.96
C ILE A 155 1.70 4.91 16.27
N MET A 156 2.33 6.06 16.03
CA MET A 156 3.71 6.35 16.43
C MET A 156 3.83 6.70 17.92
N SER A 157 3.33 5.82 18.80
CA SER A 157 3.74 5.85 20.20
C SER A 157 5.14 5.25 20.32
N PRO A 158 6.11 5.93 20.98
CA PRO A 158 7.39 5.32 21.30
C PRO A 158 7.15 4.01 22.05
N SER A 159 7.94 2.98 21.73
CA SER A 159 7.95 1.77 22.55
C SER A 159 8.61 2.12 23.89
N VAL A 160 7.80 2.27 24.95
CA VAL A 160 8.28 2.39 26.35
C VAL A 160 8.78 1.05 26.84
#